data_AF-A0A3D9FF29-F1
#
_entry.id   AF-A0A3D9FF29-F1
#
_cell.length_a   1.000
_cell.length_b   1.000
_cell.length_c   1.000
_cell.angle_alpha   90.00
_cell.angle_beta   90.00
_cell.angle_gamma   90.00
#
_symmetry.space_group_name_H-M   'P 1'
#
loop_
_entity.id
_entity.type
_entity.pdbx_description
1 polymer ?
#
loop_
_entity_poly.entity_id
_entity_poly.type
_entity_poly.pdbx_seq_one_letter_code
_entity_poly.pdbx_strand_id
1 'polypeptide(L)'
;MPIVSLNGPEALRIRKTNGLATWGVRDEENRIEPIAKPAFDVPFRLKPGERIFTIGSCFARHIEGELRDRGFKIPMRDLFTKGVFEGLPPEIVNNFGTPSIFNEFAWAFGEEEFDEDQAILEVGPNKYVDLHMVNSIRPGPLADVLARRHGLMEVTRSLADCRLLIITLGLAEVWWDEAAQVYLNTAPLPGAMKANPERFSLHVLSFQECHDYLQRALDIAFKHGRDDLRAIITVSPVPMMATHRRDDVITANCYSKSVLRVVAEQIVAGDDRITYFPSYESVTLTDRRIAWADDFVHTTRAIVKFNVERMVNAYLGNREAGQEVLPGVEEFPTESAEALLFADRAREQRVRGDHAFFEEHAGRVKTSPAFAIEYARFLVSDGRPKEVLEAVDGLEQSEAKLLRAKAHLSLRDYDAVLASVLPLCKPGTKGIQHWTMLIEARAAMQGKAGILDAEKLWMETSPRQRIQILTYIGNALSLKNEHDEAISRLEEAIESGESPPLASIACAKSLLATGNPKRVKTLLEKVTGNTEWQFKQIKTLLSEASRQSAEST
;
A
#
# COMPACT_ATOMS: atom_id res chain seq x y z
N MET A 1 18.04 -17.42 14.78
CA MET A 1 18.94 -16.99 13.69
C MET A 1 18.26 -15.84 12.96
N PRO A 2 18.99 -14.85 12.40
CA PRO A 2 18.35 -13.82 11.58
C PRO A 2 17.71 -14.45 10.34
N ILE A 3 16.52 -13.99 9.94
CA ILE A 3 15.85 -14.47 8.72
C ILE A 3 16.56 -14.02 7.44
N VAL A 4 17.31 -12.91 7.51
CA VAL A 4 18.14 -12.38 6.43
C VAL A 4 19.45 -11.87 7.04
N SER A 5 20.59 -12.25 6.45
CA SER A 5 21.90 -11.74 6.86
C SER A 5 22.65 -11.20 5.64
N LEU A 6 22.96 -9.90 5.67
CA LEU A 6 23.66 -9.19 4.62
C LEU A 6 24.87 -8.47 5.24
N ASN A 7 26.00 -8.46 4.53
CA ASN A 7 27.09 -7.58 4.90
C ASN A 7 26.78 -6.11 4.54
N GLY A 8 27.48 -5.16 5.16
CA GLY A 8 27.25 -3.73 4.99
C GLY A 8 27.30 -3.25 3.52
N PRO A 9 28.33 -3.61 2.73
CA PRO A 9 28.40 -3.26 1.31
C PRO A 9 27.19 -3.74 0.50
N GLU A 10 26.75 -4.97 0.73
CA GLU A 10 25.61 -5.55 0.03
C GLU A 10 24.30 -4.86 0.41
N ALA A 11 24.06 -4.60 1.70
CA ALA A 11 22.89 -3.86 2.16
C ALA A 11 22.82 -2.44 1.55
N LEU A 12 23.96 -1.75 1.45
CA LEU A 12 24.04 -0.42 0.82
C LEU A 12 23.78 -0.50 -0.70
N ARG A 13 24.29 -1.53 -1.37
CA ARG A 13 24.05 -1.75 -2.80
C ARG A 13 22.57 -2.01 -3.08
N ILE A 14 21.93 -2.87 -2.28
CA ILE A 14 20.49 -3.14 -2.39
C ILE A 14 19.70 -1.85 -2.18
N ARG A 15 19.97 -1.08 -1.11
CA ARG A 15 19.27 0.19 -0.87
C ARG A 15 19.41 1.18 -2.03
N LYS A 16 20.60 1.29 -2.64
CA LYS A 16 20.85 2.21 -3.76
C LYS A 16 20.16 1.78 -5.06
N THR A 17 19.98 0.49 -5.28
CA THR A 17 19.39 -0.07 -6.51
C THR A 17 17.90 -0.34 -6.39
N ASN A 18 17.38 -0.42 -5.16
CA ASN A 18 15.97 -0.60 -4.88
C ASN A 18 15.23 0.74 -4.86
N GLY A 19 14.55 1.07 -5.97
CA GLY A 19 13.67 2.25 -6.07
C GLY A 19 12.52 2.28 -5.07
N LEU A 20 12.25 1.16 -4.38
CA LEU A 20 11.21 1.00 -3.37
C LEU A 20 11.76 0.96 -1.93
N ALA A 21 13.04 1.30 -1.73
CA ALA A 21 13.67 1.33 -0.41
C ALA A 21 13.20 2.47 0.49
N THR A 22 12.36 3.39 -0.02
CA THR A 22 11.79 4.51 0.73
C THR A 22 10.27 4.56 0.57
N TRP A 23 9.60 5.32 1.46
CA TRP A 23 8.15 5.51 1.45
C TRP A 23 7.70 6.48 0.34
N GLY A 24 8.57 7.39 -0.12
CA GLY A 24 8.19 8.51 -0.99
C GLY A 24 7.75 9.75 -0.20
N VAL A 25 7.25 10.77 -0.90
CA VAL A 25 6.73 12.02 -0.31
C VAL A 25 5.39 12.39 -0.93
N ARG A 26 4.50 13.03 -0.16
CA ARG A 26 3.13 13.38 -0.57
C ARG A 26 3.07 14.42 -1.72
N ASP A 27 4.14 15.20 -1.89
CA ASP A 27 4.25 16.24 -2.92
C ASP A 27 4.60 15.68 -4.32
N GLU A 28 4.83 14.36 -4.41
CA GLU A 28 5.19 13.62 -5.62
C GLU A 28 4.24 12.43 -5.82
N GLU A 29 4.26 11.85 -7.01
CA GLU A 29 3.60 10.58 -7.27
C GLU A 29 4.20 9.51 -6.34
N ASN A 30 3.35 8.80 -5.60
CA ASN A 30 3.77 7.84 -4.59
C ASN A 30 2.86 6.61 -4.61
N ARG A 31 3.35 5.53 -4.01
CA ARG A 31 2.69 4.21 -3.98
C ARG A 31 1.85 3.97 -2.72
N ILE A 32 1.53 5.01 -1.95
CA ILE A 32 0.85 4.90 -0.65
C ILE A 32 -0.52 5.56 -0.73
N GLU A 33 -0.61 6.75 -1.33
CA GLU A 33 -1.82 7.56 -1.33
C GLU A 33 -2.35 7.83 -2.74
N PRO A 34 -3.67 7.68 -2.97
CA PRO A 34 -4.68 7.34 -1.97
C PRO A 34 -4.80 5.83 -1.71
N ILE A 35 -4.21 5.00 -2.59
CA ILE A 35 -4.16 3.53 -2.46
C ILE A 35 -2.72 3.09 -2.24
N ALA A 36 -2.50 2.23 -1.24
CA ALA A 36 -1.18 1.64 -1.06
C ALA A 36 -0.97 0.45 -2.00
N LYS A 37 0.14 0.48 -2.75
CA LYS A 37 0.55 -0.53 -3.73
C LYS A 37 1.94 -1.10 -3.39
N PRO A 38 2.09 -1.82 -2.25
CA PRO A 38 3.37 -2.43 -1.87
C PRO A 38 3.77 -3.47 -2.91
N ALA A 39 4.95 -3.34 -3.53
CA ALA A 39 5.44 -4.31 -4.49
C ALA A 39 5.63 -5.70 -3.85
N PHE A 40 5.57 -6.72 -4.69
CA PHE A 40 5.72 -8.11 -4.29
C PHE A 40 6.37 -8.91 -5.41
N ASP A 41 7.02 -10.00 -5.03
CA ASP A 41 7.70 -10.89 -5.96
C ASP A 41 6.73 -11.88 -6.59
N VAL A 42 7.06 -12.31 -7.81
CA VAL A 42 6.23 -13.22 -8.60
C VAL A 42 7.10 -14.34 -9.16
N PRO A 43 7.52 -15.31 -8.33
CA PRO A 43 8.53 -16.31 -8.69
C PRO A 43 8.02 -17.41 -9.63
N PHE A 44 6.71 -17.46 -9.88
CA PHE A 44 6.11 -18.39 -10.84
C PHE A 44 5.00 -17.70 -11.65
N ARG A 45 4.49 -18.39 -12.67
CA ARG A 45 3.35 -17.95 -13.46
C ARG A 45 2.20 -18.95 -13.32
N LEU A 46 0.99 -18.41 -13.35
CA LEU A 46 -0.25 -19.17 -13.39
C LEU A 46 -0.76 -19.24 -14.83
N LYS A 47 -1.50 -20.31 -15.13
CA LYS A 47 -2.19 -20.49 -16.41
C LYS A 47 -3.70 -20.57 -16.16
N PRO A 48 -4.52 -19.91 -16.99
CA PRO A 48 -5.98 -20.07 -16.91
C PRO A 48 -6.38 -21.55 -16.93
N GLY A 49 -7.39 -21.91 -16.14
CA GLY A 49 -7.86 -23.29 -15.97
C GLY A 49 -7.10 -24.13 -14.94
N GLU A 50 -5.98 -23.64 -14.38
CA GLU A 50 -5.32 -24.28 -13.25
C GLU A 50 -6.23 -24.29 -12.00
N ARG A 51 -6.04 -25.31 -11.15
CA ARG A 51 -6.78 -25.47 -9.89
C ARG A 51 -6.05 -24.74 -8.77
N ILE A 52 -6.78 -23.92 -8.02
CA ILE A 52 -6.26 -23.13 -6.89
C ILE A 52 -7.06 -23.50 -5.65
N PHE A 53 -6.35 -23.97 -4.62
CA PHE A 53 -6.93 -24.20 -3.31
C PHE A 53 -6.77 -22.96 -2.43
N THR A 54 -7.78 -22.64 -1.65
CA THR A 54 -7.89 -21.40 -0.90
C THR A 54 -8.41 -21.69 0.50
N ILE A 55 -7.65 -21.32 1.53
CA ILE A 55 -8.02 -21.51 2.94
C ILE A 55 -7.70 -20.25 3.73
N GLY A 56 -8.51 -19.94 4.74
CA GLY A 56 -8.29 -18.75 5.57
C GLY A 56 -9.56 -17.97 5.87
N SER A 57 -9.36 -16.69 6.25
CA SER A 57 -10.43 -15.77 6.65
C SER A 57 -11.44 -15.44 5.52
N CYS A 58 -12.45 -14.62 5.83
CA CYS A 58 -13.42 -14.09 4.86
C CYS A 58 -12.77 -13.47 3.61
N PHE A 59 -11.58 -12.88 3.76
CA PHE A 59 -10.85 -12.29 2.63
C PHE A 59 -10.45 -13.35 1.58
N ALA A 60 -10.19 -14.60 2.00
CA ALA A 60 -9.97 -15.73 1.09
C ALA A 60 -11.20 -15.97 0.21
N ARG A 61 -12.42 -15.83 0.74
CA ARG A 61 -13.65 -16.00 -0.03
C ARG A 61 -13.71 -14.96 -1.15
N HIS A 62 -13.38 -13.71 -0.89
CA HIS A 62 -13.36 -12.71 -1.96
C HIS A 62 -12.32 -13.02 -3.04
N ILE A 63 -11.11 -13.48 -2.66
CA ILE A 63 -10.08 -13.94 -3.60
C ILE A 63 -10.63 -15.04 -4.52
N GLU A 64 -11.36 -16.02 -3.97
CA GLU A 64 -11.95 -17.11 -4.73
C GLU A 64 -12.94 -16.64 -5.81
N GLY A 65 -13.79 -15.67 -5.48
CA GLY A 65 -14.78 -15.13 -6.41
C GLY A 65 -14.12 -14.53 -7.65
N GLU A 66 -13.17 -13.63 -7.42
CA GLU A 66 -12.44 -12.93 -8.49
C GLU A 66 -11.53 -13.89 -9.31
N LEU A 67 -10.91 -14.89 -8.67
CA LEU A 67 -10.14 -15.92 -9.39
C LEU A 67 -11.02 -16.76 -10.31
N ARG A 68 -12.20 -17.17 -9.83
CA ARG A 68 -13.15 -17.95 -10.63
C ARG A 68 -13.65 -17.14 -11.83
N ASP A 69 -13.95 -15.86 -11.65
CA ASP A 69 -14.39 -14.97 -12.72
C ASP A 69 -13.31 -14.78 -13.82
N ARG A 70 -12.04 -15.06 -13.48
CA ARG A 70 -10.89 -15.05 -14.40
C ARG A 70 -10.54 -16.43 -14.98
N GLY A 71 -11.42 -17.42 -14.81
CA GLY A 71 -11.31 -18.74 -15.43
C GLY A 71 -10.43 -19.74 -14.69
N PHE A 72 -10.08 -19.49 -13.42
CA PHE A 72 -9.44 -20.48 -12.57
C PHE A 72 -10.47 -21.44 -11.96
N LYS A 73 -10.04 -22.67 -11.65
CA LYS A 73 -10.88 -23.67 -10.98
C LYS A 73 -10.65 -23.59 -9.48
N ILE A 74 -11.71 -23.37 -8.72
CA ILE A 74 -11.64 -23.16 -7.27
C ILE A 74 -12.45 -24.25 -6.56
N PRO A 75 -11.85 -25.40 -6.18
CA PRO A 75 -12.59 -26.53 -5.61
C PRO A 75 -13.45 -26.16 -4.40
N MET A 76 -12.93 -25.29 -3.51
CA MET A 76 -13.65 -24.79 -2.34
C MET A 76 -14.96 -24.07 -2.69
N ARG A 77 -15.05 -23.47 -3.89
CA ARG A 77 -16.30 -22.84 -4.37
C ARG A 77 -17.28 -23.83 -4.95
N ASP A 78 -16.77 -24.88 -5.60
CA ASP A 78 -17.61 -25.93 -6.18
C ASP A 78 -18.40 -26.68 -5.10
N LEU A 79 -17.91 -26.70 -3.85
CA LEU A 79 -18.61 -27.25 -2.68
C LEU A 79 -20.03 -26.68 -2.53
N PHE A 80 -20.19 -25.37 -2.73
CA PHE A 80 -21.47 -24.65 -2.50
C PHE A 80 -22.50 -24.82 -3.62
N THR A 81 -22.19 -25.63 -4.63
CA THR A 81 -23.10 -25.95 -5.74
C THR A 81 -23.77 -27.32 -5.59
N LYS A 82 -23.56 -28.01 -4.45
CA LYS A 82 -23.95 -29.41 -4.27
C LYS A 82 -24.48 -29.71 -2.87
N GLY A 83 -25.53 -30.53 -2.81
CA GLY A 83 -25.96 -31.23 -1.58
C GLY A 83 -26.26 -30.30 -0.40
N VAL A 84 -25.81 -30.69 0.79
CA VAL A 84 -26.03 -29.97 2.06
C VAL A 84 -25.39 -28.57 2.13
N PHE A 85 -24.61 -28.19 1.12
CA PHE A 85 -23.99 -26.87 0.99
C PHE A 85 -24.75 -25.92 0.07
N GLU A 86 -25.71 -26.41 -0.70
CA GLU A 86 -26.47 -25.59 -1.65
C GLU A 86 -27.24 -24.48 -0.93
N GLY A 87 -27.09 -23.24 -1.40
CA GLY A 87 -27.72 -22.07 -0.81
C GLY A 87 -27.07 -21.55 0.48
N LEU A 88 -26.00 -22.18 0.97
CA LEU A 88 -25.26 -21.69 2.13
C LEU A 88 -24.20 -20.65 1.76
N PRO A 89 -23.91 -19.69 2.67
CA PRO A 89 -22.87 -18.71 2.45
C PRO A 89 -21.47 -19.36 2.45
N PRO A 90 -20.59 -19.01 1.51
CA PRO A 90 -19.21 -19.49 1.42
C PRO A 90 -18.39 -19.31 2.70
N GLU A 91 -18.72 -18.32 3.51
CA GLU A 91 -18.02 -17.95 4.73
C GLU A 91 -18.07 -19.05 5.81
N ILE A 92 -18.95 -20.05 5.67
CA ILE A 92 -19.07 -21.12 6.67
C ILE A 92 -17.82 -22.00 6.80
N VAL A 93 -16.97 -22.02 5.77
CA VAL A 93 -15.71 -22.78 5.73
C VAL A 93 -14.47 -21.90 5.94
N ASN A 94 -14.65 -20.67 6.47
CA ASN A 94 -13.51 -19.83 6.81
C ASN A 94 -12.70 -20.46 7.94
N ASN A 95 -11.38 -20.34 7.89
CA ASN A 95 -10.45 -20.74 8.96
C ASN A 95 -9.63 -19.53 9.40
N PHE A 96 -9.73 -19.11 10.67
CA PHE A 96 -9.13 -17.85 11.10
C PHE A 96 -7.73 -18.00 11.71
N GLY A 97 -7.52 -18.98 12.58
CA GLY A 97 -6.23 -19.24 13.22
C GLY A 97 -5.36 -20.21 12.43
N THR A 98 -4.04 -20.14 12.61
CA THR A 98 -3.12 -21.14 12.04
C THR A 98 -3.42 -22.57 12.52
N PRO A 99 -3.86 -22.82 13.78
CA PRO A 99 -4.26 -24.17 14.17
C PRO A 99 -5.48 -24.69 13.41
N SER A 100 -6.47 -23.84 13.15
CA SER A 100 -7.68 -24.25 12.44
C SER A 100 -7.38 -24.63 10.98
N ILE A 101 -6.44 -23.92 10.35
CA ILE A 101 -5.93 -24.26 9.01
C ILE A 101 -5.20 -25.61 9.05
N PHE A 102 -4.35 -25.82 10.06
CA PHE A 102 -3.68 -27.10 10.29
C PHE A 102 -4.68 -28.25 10.45
N ASN A 103 -5.70 -28.08 11.31
CA ASN A 103 -6.69 -29.10 11.59
C ASN A 103 -7.41 -29.58 10.32
N GLU A 104 -7.86 -28.65 9.47
CA GLU A 104 -8.55 -29.01 8.22
C GLU A 104 -7.68 -29.89 7.32
N PHE A 105 -6.37 -29.60 7.22
CA PHE A 105 -5.43 -30.44 6.48
C PHE A 105 -5.15 -31.77 7.19
N ALA A 106 -4.90 -31.73 8.49
CA ALA A 106 -4.58 -32.92 9.27
C ALA A 106 -5.69 -33.96 9.20
N TRP A 107 -6.94 -33.54 9.39
CA TRP A 107 -8.10 -34.43 9.30
C TRP A 107 -8.35 -34.91 7.87
N ALA A 108 -8.33 -34.00 6.89
CA ALA A 108 -8.62 -34.37 5.51
C ALA A 108 -7.62 -35.39 4.94
N PHE A 109 -6.35 -35.31 5.33
CA PHE A 109 -5.29 -36.21 4.87
C PHE A 109 -4.96 -37.35 5.86
N GLY A 110 -5.71 -37.47 6.97
CA GLY A 110 -5.55 -38.55 7.94
C GLY A 110 -4.26 -38.52 8.75
N GLU A 111 -3.66 -37.34 8.93
CA GLU A 111 -2.51 -37.14 9.82
C GLU A 111 -2.93 -37.07 11.29
N GLU A 112 -4.16 -36.62 11.55
CA GLU A 112 -4.82 -36.68 12.85
C GLU A 112 -6.28 -37.16 12.67
N GLU A 113 -6.84 -37.80 13.70
CA GLU A 113 -8.22 -38.26 13.71
C GLU A 113 -9.19 -37.11 14.01
N PHE A 114 -10.34 -37.09 13.32
CA PHE A 114 -11.44 -36.18 13.65
C PHE A 114 -12.43 -36.92 14.57
N ASP A 115 -12.41 -36.60 15.86
CA ASP A 115 -13.33 -37.16 16.84
C ASP A 115 -14.71 -36.48 16.73
N GLU A 116 -15.64 -37.14 16.02
CA GLU A 116 -17.00 -36.62 15.81
C GLU A 116 -17.79 -36.45 17.11
N ASP A 117 -17.57 -37.32 18.10
CA ASP A 117 -18.31 -37.30 19.38
C ASP A 117 -17.94 -36.07 20.21
N GLN A 118 -16.69 -35.60 20.10
CA GLN A 118 -16.26 -34.36 20.74
C GLN A 118 -16.54 -33.14 19.86
N ALA A 119 -16.28 -33.20 18.56
CA ALA A 119 -16.35 -32.04 17.68
C ALA A 119 -17.79 -31.58 17.36
N ILE A 120 -18.77 -32.49 17.42
CA ILE A 120 -20.17 -32.20 17.09
C ILE A 120 -21.03 -32.16 18.37
N LEU A 121 -21.58 -30.99 18.70
CA LEU A 121 -22.35 -30.81 19.93
C LEU A 121 -23.85 -30.67 19.69
N GLU A 122 -24.64 -31.40 20.47
CA GLU A 122 -26.07 -31.15 20.60
C GLU A 122 -26.29 -29.90 21.48
N VAL A 123 -26.85 -28.85 20.87
CA VAL A 123 -27.15 -27.57 21.55
C VAL A 123 -28.64 -27.38 21.82
N GLY A 124 -29.44 -28.41 21.52
CA GLY A 124 -30.87 -28.51 21.79
C GLY A 124 -31.44 -29.76 21.10
N PRO A 125 -32.71 -30.12 21.36
CA PRO A 125 -33.27 -31.37 20.84
C PRO A 125 -33.15 -31.48 19.32
N ASN A 126 -32.38 -32.47 18.84
CA ASN A 126 -32.08 -32.70 17.43
C ASN A 126 -31.46 -31.48 16.70
N LYS A 127 -30.68 -30.68 17.43
CA LYS A 127 -29.98 -29.50 16.93
C LYS A 127 -28.51 -29.60 17.28
N TYR A 128 -27.70 -29.87 16.26
CA TYR A 128 -26.27 -30.08 16.36
C TYR A 128 -25.50 -28.95 15.69
N VAL A 129 -24.29 -28.70 16.20
CA VAL A 129 -23.31 -27.79 15.63
C VAL A 129 -21.97 -28.46 15.52
N ASP A 130 -21.21 -28.08 14.49
CA ASP A 130 -19.80 -28.44 14.34
C ASP A 130 -18.95 -27.30 14.93
N LEU A 131 -18.16 -27.60 15.96
CA LEU A 131 -17.35 -26.59 16.67
C LEU A 131 -16.21 -26.00 15.82
N HIS A 132 -15.89 -26.60 14.68
CA HIS A 132 -14.83 -26.17 13.79
C HIS A 132 -15.36 -25.44 12.54
N MET A 133 -16.69 -25.38 12.36
CA MET A 133 -17.33 -24.46 11.40
C MET A 133 -17.71 -23.15 12.08
N VAL A 134 -17.94 -22.09 11.29
CA VAL A 134 -18.30 -20.79 11.86
C VAL A 134 -19.76 -20.77 12.32
N ASN A 135 -20.07 -20.03 13.39
CA ASN A 135 -21.40 -19.96 14.00
C ASN A 135 -22.51 -19.25 13.19
N SER A 136 -22.22 -18.76 11.97
CA SER A 136 -23.26 -18.19 11.10
C SER A 136 -24.21 -19.27 10.56
N ILE A 137 -23.78 -20.53 10.55
CA ILE A 137 -24.64 -21.67 10.24
C ILE A 137 -25.54 -21.99 11.44
N ARG A 138 -26.84 -22.12 11.19
CA ARG A 138 -27.79 -22.48 12.23
C ARG A 138 -27.61 -23.94 12.65
N PRO A 139 -27.81 -24.28 13.94
CA PRO A 139 -27.86 -25.67 14.39
C PRO A 139 -28.89 -26.47 13.60
N GLY A 140 -28.54 -27.70 13.21
CA GLY A 140 -29.36 -28.56 12.35
C GLY A 140 -29.31 -30.03 12.74
N PRO A 141 -29.98 -30.92 12.00
CA PRO A 141 -29.92 -32.36 12.24
C PRO A 141 -28.50 -32.91 12.16
N LEU A 142 -28.18 -33.93 12.97
CA LEU A 142 -26.84 -34.53 13.02
C LEU A 142 -26.33 -34.96 11.64
N ALA A 143 -27.20 -35.60 10.85
CA ALA A 143 -26.86 -36.07 9.51
C ALA A 143 -26.38 -34.93 8.58
N ASP A 144 -27.02 -33.76 8.64
CA ASP A 144 -26.64 -32.61 7.81
C ASP A 144 -25.33 -31.97 8.28
N VAL A 145 -25.06 -32.00 9.59
CA VAL A 145 -23.80 -31.50 10.16
C VAL A 145 -22.64 -32.40 9.76
N LEU A 146 -22.79 -33.72 9.92
CA LEU A 146 -21.78 -34.71 9.53
C LEU A 146 -21.53 -34.70 8.03
N ALA A 147 -22.59 -34.66 7.21
CA ALA A 147 -22.46 -34.56 5.76
C ALA A 147 -21.67 -33.32 5.33
N ARG A 148 -21.84 -32.19 6.03
CA ARG A 148 -21.02 -30.98 5.79
C ARG A 148 -19.56 -31.21 6.18
N ARG A 149 -19.28 -31.72 7.38
CA ARG A 149 -17.90 -32.02 7.81
C ARG A 149 -17.18 -32.97 6.85
N HIS A 150 -17.82 -34.06 6.44
CA HIS A 150 -17.26 -35.01 5.49
C HIS A 150 -17.05 -34.39 4.10
N GLY A 151 -18.01 -33.59 3.61
CA GLY A 151 -17.87 -32.87 2.36
C GLY A 151 -16.74 -31.83 2.38
N LEU A 152 -16.52 -31.15 3.53
CA LEU A 152 -15.40 -30.25 3.72
C LEU A 152 -14.06 -31.00 3.68
N MET A 153 -13.94 -32.12 4.41
CA MET A 153 -12.74 -32.97 4.35
C MET A 153 -12.48 -33.49 2.93
N GLU A 154 -13.53 -33.86 2.19
CA GLU A 154 -13.41 -34.31 0.81
C GLU A 154 -12.89 -33.21 -0.13
N VAL A 155 -13.45 -32.00 -0.07
CA VAL A 155 -12.95 -30.90 -0.90
C VAL A 155 -11.55 -30.47 -0.46
N THR A 156 -11.21 -30.54 0.82
CA THR A 156 -9.86 -30.24 1.30
C THR A 156 -8.82 -31.20 0.72
N ARG A 157 -9.16 -32.50 0.56
CA ARG A 157 -8.30 -33.46 -0.16
C ARG A 157 -8.00 -33.08 -1.60
N SER A 158 -8.84 -32.26 -2.25
CA SER A 158 -8.58 -31.77 -3.62
C SER A 158 -7.34 -30.86 -3.73
N LEU A 159 -6.81 -30.37 -2.60
CA LEU A 159 -5.50 -29.72 -2.56
C LEU A 159 -4.40 -30.55 -3.24
N ALA A 160 -4.49 -31.89 -3.17
CA ALA A 160 -3.56 -32.81 -3.82
C ALA A 160 -3.43 -32.57 -5.34
N ASP A 161 -4.46 -32.02 -5.99
CA ASP A 161 -4.49 -31.76 -7.43
C ASP A 161 -4.22 -30.28 -7.80
N CYS A 162 -4.05 -29.40 -6.81
CA CYS A 162 -3.97 -27.96 -7.02
C CYS A 162 -2.56 -27.50 -7.37
N ARG A 163 -2.46 -26.55 -8.30
CA ARG A 163 -1.17 -25.94 -8.70
C ARG A 163 -0.72 -24.86 -7.71
N LEU A 164 -1.68 -24.25 -7.02
CA LEU A 164 -1.46 -23.17 -6.09
C LEU A 164 -2.33 -23.36 -4.84
N LEU A 165 -1.72 -23.15 -3.68
CA LEU A 165 -2.38 -22.98 -2.40
C LEU A 165 -2.32 -21.50 -2.00
N ILE A 166 -3.44 -20.89 -1.66
CA ILE A 166 -3.49 -19.54 -1.07
C ILE A 166 -3.97 -19.65 0.37
N ILE A 167 -3.13 -19.20 1.31
CA ILE A 167 -3.43 -19.18 2.75
C ILE A 167 -3.62 -17.73 3.20
N THR A 168 -4.79 -17.42 3.74
CA THR A 168 -5.10 -16.09 4.29
C THR A 168 -5.21 -16.13 5.82
N LEU A 169 -4.20 -15.61 6.52
CA LEU A 169 -4.11 -15.65 7.99
C LEU A 169 -5.03 -14.62 8.65
N GLY A 170 -5.84 -15.05 9.62
CA GLY A 170 -6.92 -14.26 10.20
C GLY A 170 -6.63 -13.70 11.59
N LEU A 171 -6.49 -14.58 12.59
CA LEU A 171 -6.52 -14.26 14.02
C LEU A 171 -5.48 -15.07 14.81
N ALA A 172 -4.99 -14.50 15.92
CA ALA A 172 -4.13 -15.21 16.88
C ALA A 172 -4.83 -15.44 18.24
N GLU A 173 -6.00 -14.83 18.45
CA GLU A 173 -6.88 -15.14 19.57
C GLU A 173 -7.83 -16.26 19.13
N VAL A 174 -7.70 -17.43 19.78
CA VAL A 174 -8.38 -18.67 19.42
C VAL A 174 -8.94 -19.34 20.66
N TRP A 175 -9.86 -20.27 20.48
CA TRP A 175 -10.41 -21.07 21.57
C TRP A 175 -9.80 -22.45 21.56
N TRP A 176 -9.49 -22.96 22.74
CA TRP A 176 -9.02 -24.32 22.98
C TRP A 176 -10.15 -25.15 23.56
N ASP A 177 -10.29 -26.38 23.07
CA ASP A 177 -11.23 -27.37 23.60
C ASP A 177 -10.47 -28.38 24.46
N GLU A 178 -10.65 -28.29 25.78
CA GLU A 178 -10.01 -29.19 26.74
C GLU A 178 -10.50 -30.63 26.62
N ALA A 179 -11.70 -30.89 26.10
CA ALA A 179 -12.21 -32.25 25.95
C ALA A 179 -11.56 -32.95 24.74
N ALA A 180 -11.46 -32.22 23.62
CA ALA A 180 -10.88 -32.73 22.38
C ALA A 180 -9.37 -32.49 22.24
N GLN A 181 -8.77 -31.70 23.14
CA GLN A 181 -7.36 -31.27 23.10
C GLN A 181 -6.97 -30.67 21.73
N VAL A 182 -7.83 -29.80 21.21
CA VAL A 182 -7.67 -29.18 19.90
C VAL A 182 -8.11 -27.71 19.91
N TYR A 183 -7.47 -26.89 19.08
CA TYR A 183 -7.92 -25.52 18.85
C TYR A 183 -9.16 -25.47 17.95
N LEU A 184 -10.13 -24.65 18.34
CA LEU A 184 -11.34 -24.38 17.60
C LEU A 184 -11.15 -23.26 16.59
N ASN A 185 -12.02 -23.22 15.59
CA ASN A 185 -12.01 -22.19 14.55
C ASN A 185 -12.67 -20.89 14.98
N THR A 186 -13.78 -20.99 15.72
CA THR A 186 -14.49 -19.83 16.27
C THR A 186 -14.85 -20.06 17.73
N ALA A 187 -15.22 -18.99 18.44
CA ALA A 187 -15.71 -19.10 19.80
C ALA A 187 -16.93 -20.04 19.84
N PRO A 188 -17.03 -20.98 20.78
CA PRO A 188 -18.22 -21.79 20.92
C PRO A 188 -19.46 -20.93 21.18
N LEU A 189 -20.65 -21.44 20.88
CA LEU A 189 -21.89 -20.72 21.17
C LEU A 189 -22.01 -20.42 22.68
N PRO A 190 -22.55 -19.25 23.10
CA PRO A 190 -22.70 -18.92 24.52
C PRO A 190 -23.45 -19.99 25.33
N GLY A 191 -24.45 -20.65 24.73
CA GLY A 191 -25.16 -21.76 25.35
C GLY A 191 -24.26 -22.99 25.59
N ALA A 192 -23.39 -23.33 24.63
CA ALA A 192 -22.45 -24.43 24.74
C ALA A 192 -21.39 -24.15 25.83
N MET A 193 -20.86 -22.92 25.88
CA MET A 193 -19.94 -22.50 26.94
C MET A 193 -20.60 -22.52 28.32
N LYS A 194 -21.85 -22.04 28.44
CA LYS A 194 -22.60 -22.07 29.70
C LYS A 194 -22.88 -23.51 30.17
N ALA A 195 -23.15 -24.42 29.24
CA ALA A 195 -23.38 -25.83 29.55
C ALA A 195 -22.08 -26.57 29.92
N ASN A 196 -20.93 -26.11 29.42
CA ASN A 196 -19.62 -26.75 29.60
C ASN A 196 -18.56 -25.71 30.02
N PRO A 197 -18.65 -25.15 31.24
CA PRO A 197 -17.85 -23.99 31.65
C PRO A 197 -16.34 -24.24 31.67
N GLU A 198 -15.91 -25.47 31.96
CA GLU A 198 -14.48 -25.83 32.05
C GLU A 198 -13.90 -26.39 30.74
N ARG A 199 -14.73 -26.54 29.69
CA ARG A 199 -14.29 -27.18 28.44
C ARG A 199 -13.54 -26.23 27.53
N PHE A 200 -13.88 -24.95 27.54
CA PHE A 200 -13.38 -24.01 26.53
C PHE A 200 -12.55 -22.91 27.18
N SER A 201 -11.31 -22.75 26.73
CA SER A 201 -10.39 -21.72 27.21
C SER A 201 -9.93 -20.82 26.07
N LEU A 202 -9.84 -19.52 26.32
CA LEU A 202 -9.37 -18.54 25.34
C LEU A 202 -7.83 -18.49 25.37
N HIS A 203 -7.19 -18.77 24.24
CA HIS A 203 -5.75 -18.68 24.08
C HIS A 203 -5.37 -17.54 23.12
N VAL A 204 -4.29 -16.85 23.45
CA VAL A 204 -3.64 -15.88 22.55
C VAL A 204 -2.31 -16.47 22.16
N LEU A 205 -2.21 -16.90 20.91
CA LEU A 205 -1.05 -17.65 20.42
C LEU A 205 0.17 -16.75 20.31
N SER A 206 1.30 -17.27 20.78
CA SER A 206 2.63 -16.69 20.57
C SER A 206 3.08 -16.83 19.11
N PHE A 207 4.20 -16.17 18.78
CA PHE A 207 4.87 -16.36 17.50
C PHE A 207 5.18 -17.84 17.22
N GLN A 208 5.74 -18.55 18.20
CA GLN A 208 6.19 -19.93 18.02
C GLN A 208 5.01 -20.87 17.73
N GLU A 209 3.91 -20.74 18.49
CA GLU A 209 2.70 -21.53 18.26
C GLU A 209 2.09 -21.23 16.89
N CYS A 210 1.95 -19.95 16.53
CA CYS A 210 1.43 -19.58 15.22
C CYS A 210 2.29 -20.16 14.08
N HIS A 211 3.61 -20.05 14.21
CA HIS A 211 4.59 -20.56 13.26
C HIS A 211 4.50 -22.07 13.12
N ASP A 212 4.52 -22.81 14.22
CA ASP A 212 4.60 -24.28 14.20
C ASP A 212 3.34 -24.90 13.60
N TYR A 213 2.15 -24.37 13.92
CA TYR A 213 0.92 -24.83 13.28
C TYR A 213 0.90 -24.52 11.78
N LEU A 214 1.33 -23.33 11.37
CA LEU A 214 1.37 -22.98 9.95
C LEU A 214 2.39 -23.83 9.18
N GLN A 215 3.57 -24.06 9.76
CA GLN A 215 4.60 -24.91 9.17
C GLN A 215 4.08 -26.34 9.01
N ARG A 216 3.47 -26.93 10.05
CA ARG A 216 2.87 -28.27 9.97
C ARG A 216 1.78 -28.35 8.90
N ALA A 217 0.94 -27.31 8.78
CA ALA A 217 -0.08 -27.25 7.73
C ALA A 217 0.55 -27.27 6.32
N LEU A 218 1.61 -26.48 6.12
CA LEU A 218 2.35 -26.44 4.86
C LEU A 218 3.08 -27.76 4.58
N ASP A 219 3.65 -28.40 5.59
CA ASP A 219 4.31 -29.70 5.46
C ASP A 219 3.32 -30.76 4.96
N ILE A 220 2.10 -30.79 5.49
CA ILE A 220 1.02 -31.68 4.99
C ILE A 220 0.67 -31.32 3.56
N ALA A 221 0.48 -30.03 3.26
CA ALA A 221 0.15 -29.57 1.91
C ALA A 221 1.21 -29.97 0.88
N PHE A 222 2.49 -29.85 1.19
CA PHE A 222 3.58 -30.23 0.29
C PHE A 222 3.86 -31.73 0.27
N LYS A 223 3.53 -32.47 1.33
CA LYS A 223 3.61 -33.94 1.38
C LYS A 223 2.58 -34.60 0.47
N HIS A 224 1.35 -34.08 0.43
CA HIS A 224 0.24 -34.66 -0.33
C HIS A 224 -0.08 -33.93 -1.64
N GLY A 225 0.47 -32.72 -1.81
CA GLY A 225 0.32 -31.90 -3.00
C GLY A 225 1.17 -32.39 -4.18
N ARG A 226 0.96 -31.73 -5.32
CA ARG A 226 1.81 -31.91 -6.51
C ARG A 226 3.25 -31.48 -6.24
N ASP A 227 4.19 -32.08 -6.96
CA ASP A 227 5.61 -31.68 -6.94
C ASP A 227 5.82 -30.21 -7.34
N ASP A 228 4.92 -29.65 -8.17
CA ASP A 228 4.95 -28.26 -8.62
C ASP A 228 4.00 -27.33 -7.83
N LEU A 229 3.44 -27.79 -6.71
CA LEU A 229 2.63 -26.95 -5.81
C LEU A 229 3.45 -25.74 -5.35
N ARG A 230 2.83 -24.57 -5.43
CA ARG A 230 3.34 -23.33 -4.84
C ARG A 230 2.34 -22.79 -3.83
N ALA A 231 2.80 -21.96 -2.91
CA ALA A 231 1.94 -21.32 -1.93
C ALA A 231 2.06 -19.79 -1.96
N ILE A 232 0.94 -19.10 -1.83
CA ILE A 232 0.88 -17.68 -1.53
C ILE A 232 0.31 -17.52 -0.13
N ILE A 233 1.05 -16.86 0.76
CA ILE A 233 0.58 -16.49 2.08
C ILE A 233 0.23 -15.00 2.08
N THR A 234 -0.89 -14.66 2.71
CA THR A 234 -1.25 -13.28 3.00
C THR A 234 -1.87 -13.17 4.39
N VAL A 235 -1.80 -11.97 4.98
CA VAL A 235 -2.53 -11.64 6.21
C VAL A 235 -3.83 -10.92 5.83
N SER A 236 -4.93 -11.30 6.48
CA SER A 236 -6.24 -10.70 6.27
C SER A 236 -6.26 -9.26 6.79
N PRO A 237 -6.66 -8.25 5.98
CA PRO A 237 -6.83 -6.88 6.45
C PRO A 237 -8.10 -6.67 7.29
N VAL A 238 -9.06 -7.60 7.17
CA VAL A 238 -10.30 -7.55 7.96
C VAL A 238 -9.94 -7.61 9.45
N PRO A 239 -10.29 -6.58 10.24
CA PRO A 239 -10.00 -6.55 11.66
C PRO A 239 -10.87 -7.53 12.42
N MET A 240 -10.39 -7.94 13.59
CA MET A 240 -11.17 -8.66 14.58
C MET A 240 -12.41 -7.83 14.99
N MET A 241 -13.60 -8.42 14.93
CA MET A 241 -14.86 -7.74 15.31
C MET A 241 -14.95 -7.48 16.82
N ALA A 242 -14.49 -8.44 17.63
CA ALA A 242 -14.49 -8.38 19.08
C ALA A 242 -13.36 -9.22 19.66
N THR A 243 -12.81 -8.78 20.79
CA THR A 243 -11.87 -9.57 21.62
C THR A 243 -12.58 -10.01 22.90
N HIS A 244 -12.23 -11.21 23.38
CA HIS A 244 -12.67 -11.74 24.67
C HIS A 244 -11.68 -11.39 25.81
N ARG A 245 -10.68 -10.56 25.52
CA ARG A 245 -9.70 -10.07 26.48
C ARG A 245 -10.19 -8.78 27.14
N ARG A 246 -9.46 -8.33 28.16
CA ARG A 246 -9.65 -7.01 28.78
C ARG A 246 -9.09 -5.85 27.95
N ASP A 247 -8.33 -6.18 26.91
CA ASP A 247 -7.68 -5.22 26.01
C ASP A 247 -8.69 -4.52 25.10
N ASP A 248 -8.30 -3.35 24.59
CA ASP A 248 -9.01 -2.72 23.48
C ASP A 248 -8.90 -3.57 22.20
N VAL A 249 -10.00 -3.74 21.48
CA VAL A 249 -10.08 -4.61 20.28
C VAL A 249 -9.10 -4.19 19.19
N ILE A 250 -8.81 -2.88 19.05
CA ILE A 250 -7.84 -2.38 18.06
C ILE A 250 -6.44 -2.87 18.46
N THR A 251 -6.09 -2.80 19.74
CA THR A 251 -4.79 -3.27 20.24
C THR A 251 -4.65 -4.79 20.14
N ALA A 252 -5.70 -5.54 20.48
CA ALA A 252 -5.74 -7.00 20.34
C ALA A 252 -5.63 -7.45 18.87
N ASN A 253 -6.32 -6.73 17.96
CA ASN A 253 -6.21 -6.94 16.53
C ASN A 253 -4.79 -6.61 16.02
N CYS A 254 -4.21 -5.48 16.44
CA CYS A 254 -2.83 -5.12 16.09
C CYS A 254 -1.84 -6.22 16.48
N TYR A 255 -1.96 -6.80 17.68
CA TYR A 255 -1.15 -7.96 18.08
C TYR A 255 -1.35 -9.13 17.13
N SER A 256 -2.61 -9.54 16.90
CA SER A 256 -2.95 -10.68 16.04
C SER A 256 -2.38 -10.55 14.63
N LYS A 257 -2.53 -9.37 14.00
CA LYS A 257 -2.02 -9.15 12.65
C LYS A 257 -0.49 -9.06 12.62
N SER A 258 0.11 -8.44 13.63
CA SER A 258 1.57 -8.30 13.72
C SER A 258 2.26 -9.65 13.89
N VAL A 259 1.78 -10.51 14.81
CA VAL A 259 2.38 -11.84 15.01
C VAL A 259 2.24 -12.71 13.77
N LEU A 260 1.06 -12.72 13.13
CA LEU A 260 0.84 -13.48 11.90
C LEU A 260 1.68 -12.96 10.73
N ARG A 261 1.91 -11.65 10.65
CA ARG A 261 2.77 -11.06 9.63
C ARG A 261 4.23 -11.47 9.82
N VAL A 262 4.71 -11.50 11.07
CA VAL A 262 6.07 -11.99 11.39
C VAL A 262 6.20 -13.47 11.08
N VAL A 263 5.19 -14.29 11.37
CA VAL A 263 5.16 -15.71 11.00
C VAL A 263 5.22 -15.90 9.49
N ALA A 264 4.41 -15.15 8.72
CA ALA A 264 4.45 -15.21 7.26
C ALA A 264 5.84 -14.85 6.71
N GLU A 265 6.51 -13.84 7.29
CA GLU A 265 7.88 -13.47 6.90
C GLU A 265 8.88 -14.62 7.14
N GLN A 266 8.81 -15.25 8.32
CA GLN A 266 9.69 -16.34 8.71
C GLN A 266 9.53 -17.56 7.79
N ILE A 267 8.28 -17.92 7.47
CA ILE A 267 7.96 -19.06 6.60
C ILE A 267 8.46 -18.81 5.17
N VAL A 268 8.19 -17.62 4.62
CA VAL A 268 8.61 -17.27 3.25
C VAL A 268 10.13 -17.24 3.13
N ALA A 269 10.84 -16.76 4.15
CA ALA A 269 12.31 -16.78 4.16
C ALA A 269 12.90 -18.19 4.21
N GLY A 270 12.12 -19.21 4.60
CA GLY A 270 12.56 -20.59 4.76
C GLY A 270 12.30 -21.51 3.56
N ASP A 271 11.43 -21.11 2.61
CA ASP A 271 11.00 -21.98 1.51
C ASP A 271 10.63 -21.19 0.24
N ASP A 272 11.44 -21.34 -0.81
CA ASP A 272 11.27 -20.68 -2.12
C ASP A 272 10.00 -21.12 -2.88
N ARG A 273 9.28 -22.15 -2.40
CA ARG A 273 7.96 -22.52 -2.94
C ARG A 273 6.85 -21.58 -2.47
N ILE A 274 7.12 -20.78 -1.45
CA ILE A 274 6.17 -19.93 -0.75
C ILE A 274 6.51 -18.46 -1.02
N THR A 275 5.50 -17.64 -1.24
CA THR A 275 5.66 -16.20 -1.42
C THR A 275 4.60 -15.43 -0.65
N TYR A 276 4.90 -14.18 -0.31
CA TYR A 276 3.98 -13.30 0.41
C TYR A 276 3.27 -12.35 -0.55
N PHE A 277 1.94 -12.29 -0.46
CA PHE A 277 1.15 -11.26 -1.15
C PHE A 277 0.69 -10.18 -0.16
N PRO A 278 1.12 -8.91 -0.32
CA PRO A 278 0.92 -7.85 0.67
C PRO A 278 -0.46 -7.17 0.59
N SER A 279 -1.55 -7.96 0.61
CA SER A 279 -2.90 -7.38 0.66
C SER A 279 -3.22 -6.73 2.01
N TYR A 280 -2.63 -7.24 3.10
CA TYR A 280 -2.74 -6.63 4.42
C TYR A 280 -2.27 -5.19 4.39
N GLU A 281 -1.04 -4.97 3.93
CA GLU A 281 -0.41 -3.65 3.85
C GLU A 281 -1.12 -2.76 2.83
N SER A 282 -1.51 -3.30 1.67
CA SER A 282 -2.24 -2.54 0.65
C SER A 282 -3.55 -1.97 1.21
N VAL A 283 -4.37 -2.78 1.87
CA VAL A 283 -5.65 -2.32 2.41
C VAL A 283 -5.43 -1.42 3.63
N THR A 284 -4.57 -1.81 4.57
CA THR A 284 -4.40 -1.07 5.84
C THR A 284 -3.72 0.29 5.71
N LEU A 285 -2.88 0.48 4.69
CA LEU A 285 -2.21 1.76 4.41
C LEU A 285 -2.96 2.63 3.40
N THR A 286 -4.00 2.10 2.76
CA THR A 286 -4.91 2.89 1.90
C THR A 286 -5.74 3.85 2.77
N ASP A 287 -6.19 4.97 2.20
CA ASP A 287 -7.08 5.91 2.91
C ASP A 287 -8.30 5.18 3.48
N ARG A 288 -8.63 5.47 4.75
CA ARG A 288 -9.71 4.76 5.45
C ARG A 288 -11.07 4.88 4.78
N ARG A 289 -11.34 6.00 4.12
CA ARG A 289 -12.59 6.25 3.40
C ARG A 289 -12.69 5.45 2.11
N ILE A 290 -11.58 4.86 1.65
CA ILE A 290 -11.54 4.04 0.43
C ILE A 290 -11.67 2.57 0.77
N ALA A 291 -10.86 2.11 1.73
CA ALA A 291 -10.66 0.69 1.96
C ALA A 291 -11.71 0.05 2.88
N TRP A 292 -12.45 0.84 3.68
CA TRP A 292 -13.43 0.34 4.66
C TRP A 292 -14.82 0.91 4.39
N ALA A 293 -15.84 0.09 4.65
CA ALA A 293 -17.23 0.52 4.73
C ALA A 293 -17.47 1.36 6.00
N ASP A 294 -18.68 1.93 6.11
CA ASP A 294 -19.07 2.84 7.21
C ASP A 294 -19.04 2.20 8.60
N ASP A 295 -19.05 0.87 8.68
CA ASP A 295 -18.90 0.13 9.93
C ASP A 295 -17.46 -0.01 10.42
N PHE A 296 -16.48 0.51 9.66
CA PHE A 296 -15.05 0.48 9.94
C PHE A 296 -14.41 -0.91 10.01
N VAL A 297 -15.16 -1.97 9.71
CA VAL A 297 -14.74 -3.37 9.84
C VAL A 297 -14.69 -4.04 8.47
N HIS A 298 -15.74 -3.90 7.66
CA HIS A 298 -15.81 -4.54 6.37
C HIS A 298 -14.98 -3.78 5.34
N THR A 299 -14.17 -4.51 4.57
CA THR A 299 -13.45 -3.92 3.44
C THR A 299 -14.40 -3.67 2.28
N THR A 300 -14.21 -2.58 1.54
CA THR A 300 -15.03 -2.29 0.36
C THR A 300 -14.82 -3.34 -0.74
N ARG A 301 -15.87 -3.69 -1.48
CA ARG A 301 -15.74 -4.64 -2.61
C ARG A 301 -14.70 -4.16 -3.63
N ALA A 302 -14.61 -2.85 -3.82
CA ALA A 302 -13.67 -2.22 -4.74
C ALA A 302 -12.20 -2.43 -4.35
N ILE A 303 -11.81 -2.23 -3.07
CA ILE A 303 -10.41 -2.42 -2.66
C ILE A 303 -9.99 -3.90 -2.71
N VAL A 304 -10.94 -4.79 -2.41
CA VAL A 304 -10.70 -6.23 -2.47
C VAL A 304 -10.48 -6.65 -3.91
N LYS A 305 -11.38 -6.27 -4.81
CA LYS A 305 -11.22 -6.50 -6.25
C LYS A 305 -9.87 -5.98 -6.72
N PHE A 306 -9.55 -4.70 -6.50
CA PHE A 306 -8.26 -4.11 -6.88
C PHE A 306 -7.05 -4.95 -6.45
N ASN A 307 -7.02 -5.43 -5.20
CA ASN A 307 -5.92 -6.27 -4.72
C ASN A 307 -5.85 -7.63 -5.42
N VAL A 308 -6.99 -8.29 -5.63
CA VAL A 308 -7.01 -9.59 -6.31
C VAL A 308 -6.64 -9.44 -7.78
N GLU A 309 -7.14 -8.41 -8.47
CA GLU A 309 -6.78 -8.12 -9.85
C GLU A 309 -5.29 -7.91 -10.00
N ARG A 310 -4.69 -7.10 -9.12
CA ARG A 310 -3.26 -6.85 -9.04
C ARG A 310 -2.45 -8.14 -8.84
N MET A 311 -2.88 -9.01 -7.92
CA MET A 311 -2.25 -10.31 -7.70
C MET A 311 -2.32 -11.16 -8.99
N VAL A 312 -3.53 -11.40 -9.50
CA VAL A 312 -3.75 -12.32 -10.61
C VAL A 312 -3.06 -11.85 -11.89
N ASN A 313 -3.12 -10.55 -12.19
CA ASN A 313 -2.44 -9.96 -13.35
C ASN A 313 -0.93 -10.21 -13.30
N ALA A 314 -0.32 -9.98 -12.13
CA ALA A 314 1.11 -10.20 -11.94
C ALA A 314 1.50 -11.66 -12.17
N TYR A 315 0.70 -12.61 -11.68
CA TYR A 315 0.95 -14.05 -11.84
C TYR A 315 0.59 -14.60 -13.23
N LEU A 316 -0.32 -13.99 -13.99
CA LEU A 316 -0.64 -14.40 -15.37
C LEU A 316 0.41 -13.93 -16.40
N GLY A 317 1.28 -12.98 -16.04
CA GLY A 317 2.26 -12.41 -16.97
C GLY A 317 1.65 -11.49 -18.03
N ASN A 318 0.37 -11.14 -17.90
CA ASN A 318 -0.28 -10.11 -18.71
C ASN A 318 0.17 -8.74 -18.21
N ARG A 319 1.34 -8.31 -18.69
CA ARG A 319 1.97 -7.00 -18.51
C ARG A 319 2.45 -6.68 -17.09
N GLU A 320 3.45 -5.80 -17.05
CA GLU A 320 3.97 -5.17 -15.83
C GLU A 320 2.81 -4.73 -14.93
N ALA A 321 2.89 -5.01 -13.62
CA ALA A 321 1.86 -4.65 -12.65
C ALA A 321 1.47 -3.16 -12.82
N GLY A 322 0.28 -2.87 -13.33
CA GLY A 322 -0.16 -1.49 -13.60
C GLY A 322 -1.03 -1.24 -14.84
N GLN A 323 -1.59 -2.25 -15.52
CA GLN A 323 -2.56 -2.02 -16.60
C GLN A 323 -3.86 -2.81 -16.38
N GLU A 324 -4.86 -2.14 -15.82
CA GLU A 324 -6.21 -2.68 -15.60
C GLU A 324 -7.25 -1.91 -16.42
N VAL A 325 -8.18 -2.65 -17.02
CA VAL A 325 -9.44 -2.12 -17.58
C VAL A 325 -10.49 -2.13 -16.48
N LEU A 326 -11.21 -1.03 -16.36
CA LEU A 326 -12.19 -0.77 -15.31
C LEU A 326 -13.43 -1.67 -15.46
N PRO A 327 -14.08 -2.08 -14.35
CA PRO A 327 -15.42 -2.65 -14.42
C PRO A 327 -16.41 -1.65 -15.05
N GLY A 328 -17.37 -2.17 -15.81
CA GLY A 328 -18.36 -1.39 -16.55
C GLY A 328 -19.29 -0.54 -15.67
N VAL A 329 -19.96 0.39 -16.35
CA VAL A 329 -20.75 1.56 -15.89
C VAL A 329 -21.85 1.27 -14.84
N GLU A 330 -22.17 0.02 -14.53
CA GLU A 330 -23.46 -0.33 -13.91
C GLU A 330 -23.43 -0.78 -12.43
N GLU A 331 -22.29 -0.89 -11.75
CA GLU A 331 -22.25 -1.23 -10.31
C GLU A 331 -21.42 -0.20 -9.50
N PHE A 332 -21.97 1.00 -9.24
CA PHE A 332 -21.27 2.05 -8.48
C PHE A 332 -22.06 2.55 -7.26
N PRO A 333 -21.56 2.36 -6.03
CA PRO A 333 -22.02 3.06 -4.83
C PRO A 333 -21.58 4.54 -4.77
N THR A 334 -22.38 5.34 -4.07
CA THR A 334 -22.47 6.81 -4.18
C THR A 334 -21.33 7.63 -3.55
N GLU A 335 -20.24 7.03 -3.02
CA GLU A 335 -19.28 7.72 -2.13
C GLU A 335 -17.84 7.90 -2.65
N SER A 336 -17.10 8.82 -2.00
CA SER A 336 -15.78 9.37 -2.36
C SER A 336 -14.65 8.35 -2.59
N ALA A 337 -14.82 7.12 -2.11
CA ALA A 337 -13.87 6.01 -2.21
C ALA A 337 -13.49 5.68 -3.66
N GLU A 338 -14.49 5.54 -4.51
CA GLU A 338 -14.32 5.05 -5.88
C GLU A 338 -13.77 6.12 -6.81
N ALA A 339 -14.11 7.39 -6.56
CA ALA A 339 -13.55 8.52 -7.27
C ALA A 339 -12.03 8.63 -7.07
N LEU A 340 -11.54 8.33 -5.86
CA LEU A 340 -10.11 8.28 -5.55
C LEU A 340 -9.43 7.03 -6.12
N LEU A 341 -10.06 5.86 -6.00
CA LEU A 341 -9.55 4.60 -6.59
C LEU A 341 -9.41 4.70 -8.11
N PHE A 342 -10.33 5.40 -8.76
CA PHE A 342 -10.39 5.55 -10.21
C PHE A 342 -9.47 6.67 -10.71
N ALA A 343 -9.40 7.82 -10.01
CA ALA A 343 -8.41 8.85 -10.30
C ALA A 343 -6.97 8.29 -10.18
N ASP A 344 -6.73 7.42 -9.21
CA ASP A 344 -5.45 6.74 -9.06
C ASP A 344 -5.12 5.82 -10.24
N ARG A 345 -6.10 5.02 -10.72
CA ARG A 345 -5.96 4.22 -11.95
C ARG A 345 -5.77 5.08 -13.21
N ALA A 346 -6.46 6.21 -13.30
CA ALA A 346 -6.31 7.15 -14.42
C ALA A 346 -4.88 7.74 -14.48
N ARG A 347 -4.28 8.07 -13.33
CA ARG A 347 -2.87 8.55 -13.28
C ARG A 347 -1.87 7.52 -13.82
N GLU A 348 -2.06 6.23 -13.54
CA GLU A 348 -1.22 5.15 -14.10
C GLU A 348 -1.40 4.98 -15.62
N GLN A 349 -2.60 5.31 -16.13
CA GLN A 349 -2.94 5.22 -17.56
C GLN A 349 -2.48 6.42 -18.40
N ARG A 350 -1.78 7.41 -17.82
CA ARG A 350 -1.18 8.60 -18.48
C ARG A 350 -0.32 8.36 -19.71
N VAL A 351 -0.12 7.10 -20.10
CA VAL A 351 0.43 6.73 -21.40
C VAL A 351 -0.60 6.87 -22.54
N ARG A 352 -1.92 6.73 -22.30
CA ARG A 352 -3.02 6.93 -23.29
C ARG A 352 -4.41 7.17 -22.64
N GLY A 353 -4.89 8.41 -22.55
CA GLY A 353 -6.35 8.71 -22.60
C GLY A 353 -7.06 9.52 -21.48
N ASP A 354 -6.35 10.14 -20.53
CA ASP A 354 -6.91 10.75 -19.31
C ASP A 354 -7.95 11.87 -19.47
N HIS A 355 -7.95 12.63 -20.57
CA HIS A 355 -8.75 13.85 -20.67
C HIS A 355 -10.26 13.58 -20.62
N ALA A 356 -10.75 12.55 -21.31
CA ALA A 356 -12.19 12.31 -21.43
C ALA A 356 -12.87 12.04 -20.07
N PHE A 357 -12.17 11.38 -19.15
CA PHE A 357 -12.72 11.00 -17.85
C PHE A 357 -12.95 12.20 -16.94
N PHE A 358 -11.92 13.01 -16.74
CA PHE A 358 -11.99 14.17 -15.86
C PHE A 358 -13.01 15.19 -16.38
N GLU A 359 -13.13 15.33 -17.70
CA GLU A 359 -14.20 16.13 -18.34
C GLU A 359 -15.60 15.60 -18.03
N GLU A 360 -15.84 14.30 -18.24
CA GLU A 360 -17.15 13.68 -18.01
C GLU A 360 -17.60 13.80 -16.53
N HIS A 361 -16.65 13.78 -15.60
CA HIS A 361 -16.92 13.73 -14.16
C HIS A 361 -16.70 15.06 -13.43
N ALA A 362 -16.44 16.16 -14.15
CA ALA A 362 -16.16 17.49 -13.57
C ALA A 362 -17.23 17.96 -12.57
N GLY A 363 -18.49 17.54 -12.75
CA GLY A 363 -19.59 17.87 -11.84
C GLY A 363 -19.39 17.43 -10.38
N ARG A 364 -18.57 16.40 -10.12
CA ARG A 364 -18.32 15.84 -8.78
C ARG A 364 -17.44 16.73 -7.89
N VAL A 365 -16.77 17.73 -8.46
CA VAL A 365 -16.00 18.73 -7.71
C VAL A 365 -16.83 19.35 -6.59
N LYS A 366 -18.13 19.59 -6.83
CA LYS A 366 -19.05 20.23 -5.87
C LYS A 366 -19.40 19.36 -4.67
N THR A 367 -19.29 18.03 -4.81
CA THR A 367 -19.78 17.07 -3.81
C THR A 367 -18.65 16.28 -3.16
N SER A 368 -17.41 16.39 -3.66
CA SER A 368 -16.24 15.69 -3.09
C SER A 368 -14.99 16.58 -3.09
N PRO A 369 -14.61 17.14 -1.94
CA PRO A 369 -13.36 17.90 -1.80
C PRO A 369 -12.11 17.11 -2.20
N ALA A 370 -12.11 15.79 -2.01
CA ALA A 370 -10.99 14.94 -2.37
C ALA A 370 -10.86 14.79 -3.90
N PHE A 371 -11.99 14.58 -4.59
CA PHE A 371 -12.01 14.55 -6.06
C PHE A 371 -11.66 15.93 -6.66
N ALA A 372 -12.13 17.01 -6.05
CA ALA A 372 -11.82 18.37 -6.46
C ALA A 372 -10.31 18.65 -6.48
N ILE A 373 -9.56 18.19 -5.48
CA ILE A 373 -8.10 18.29 -5.43
C ILE A 373 -7.45 17.49 -6.58
N GLU A 374 -7.92 16.28 -6.86
CA GLU A 374 -7.36 15.45 -7.95
C GLU A 374 -7.69 16.01 -9.34
N TYR A 375 -8.92 16.47 -9.55
CA TYR A 375 -9.32 17.16 -10.78
C TYR A 375 -8.48 18.42 -11.00
N ALA A 376 -8.24 19.20 -9.94
CA ALA A 376 -7.37 20.37 -9.99
C ALA A 376 -5.91 20.00 -10.35
N ARG A 377 -5.36 18.88 -9.85
CA ARG A 377 -4.02 18.40 -10.28
C ARG A 377 -3.99 18.08 -11.77
N PHE A 378 -5.01 17.43 -12.28
CA PHE A 378 -5.17 17.15 -13.71
C PHE A 378 -5.21 18.44 -14.54
N LEU A 379 -6.03 19.41 -14.14
CA LEU A 379 -6.16 20.71 -14.83
C LEU A 379 -4.85 21.52 -14.80
N VAL A 380 -4.04 21.41 -13.74
CA VAL A 380 -2.69 22.01 -13.70
C VAL A 380 -1.80 21.38 -14.77
N SER A 381 -1.79 20.05 -14.92
CA SER A 381 -1.00 19.39 -15.96
C SER A 381 -1.49 19.69 -17.39
N ASP A 382 -2.79 19.92 -17.56
CA ASP A 382 -3.41 20.28 -18.85
C ASP A 382 -3.30 21.80 -19.17
N GLY A 383 -2.69 22.58 -18.28
CA GLY A 383 -2.47 24.01 -18.51
C GLY A 383 -3.75 24.86 -18.46
N ARG A 384 -4.73 24.47 -17.63
CA ARG A 384 -6.04 25.14 -17.50
C ARG A 384 -6.20 25.84 -16.15
N PRO A 385 -5.43 26.91 -15.88
CA PRO A 385 -5.33 27.50 -14.54
C PRO A 385 -6.66 28.09 -14.02
N LYS A 386 -7.55 28.59 -14.89
CA LYS A 386 -8.83 29.16 -14.42
C LYS A 386 -9.74 28.08 -13.81
N GLU A 387 -9.80 26.93 -14.44
CA GLU A 387 -10.61 25.81 -13.98
C GLU A 387 -10.03 25.17 -12.73
N VAL A 388 -8.70 25.22 -12.55
CA VAL A 388 -8.06 24.85 -11.28
C VAL A 388 -8.64 25.70 -10.15
N LEU A 389 -8.76 27.02 -10.34
CA LEU A 389 -9.28 27.93 -9.32
C LEU A 389 -10.73 27.63 -8.98
N GLU A 390 -11.56 27.34 -9.99
CA GLU A 390 -12.95 26.90 -9.80
C GLU A 390 -13.03 25.57 -9.05
N ALA A 391 -12.16 24.62 -9.40
CA ALA A 391 -12.14 23.30 -8.81
C ALA A 391 -11.78 23.33 -7.31
N VAL A 392 -10.87 24.20 -6.91
CA VAL A 392 -10.42 24.32 -5.51
C VAL A 392 -11.09 25.47 -4.75
N ASP A 393 -12.19 26.02 -5.29
CA ASP A 393 -12.90 27.11 -4.63
C ASP A 393 -13.48 26.66 -3.27
N GLY A 394 -13.37 27.51 -2.27
CA GLY A 394 -13.79 27.21 -0.89
C GLY A 394 -12.98 26.12 -0.15
N LEU A 395 -11.97 25.51 -0.78
CA LEU A 395 -11.13 24.48 -0.15
C LEU A 395 -9.96 25.10 0.63
N GLU A 396 -9.86 24.75 1.91
CA GLU A 396 -8.87 25.31 2.85
C GLU A 396 -7.67 24.40 3.12
N GLN A 397 -7.69 23.17 2.60
CA GLN A 397 -6.59 22.21 2.68
C GLN A 397 -5.29 22.80 2.10
N SER A 398 -4.13 22.42 2.65
CA SER A 398 -2.82 22.91 2.19
C SER A 398 -2.57 22.59 0.72
N GLU A 399 -2.98 21.42 0.25
CA GLU A 399 -2.87 20.98 -1.13
C GLU A 399 -3.69 21.87 -2.08
N ALA A 400 -4.91 22.22 -1.68
CA ALA A 400 -5.76 23.14 -2.45
C ALA A 400 -5.11 24.53 -2.56
N LYS A 401 -4.50 25.03 -1.47
CA LYS A 401 -3.75 26.30 -1.46
C LYS A 401 -2.54 26.26 -2.40
N LEU A 402 -1.81 25.14 -2.44
CA LEU A 402 -0.69 24.95 -3.37
C LEU A 402 -1.13 24.91 -4.83
N LEU A 403 -2.24 24.23 -5.13
CA LEU A 403 -2.82 24.18 -6.49
C LEU A 403 -3.33 25.55 -6.94
N ARG A 404 -3.98 26.29 -6.04
CA ARG A 404 -4.40 27.68 -6.26
C ARG A 404 -3.20 28.58 -6.56
N ALA A 405 -2.12 28.47 -5.78
CA ALA A 405 -0.88 29.20 -6.02
C ALA A 405 -0.27 28.88 -7.39
N LYS A 406 -0.22 27.59 -7.79
CA LYS A 406 0.28 27.18 -9.12
C LYS A 406 -0.55 27.76 -10.27
N ALA A 407 -1.87 27.78 -10.12
CA ALA A 407 -2.77 28.37 -11.10
C ALA A 407 -2.55 29.88 -11.24
N HIS A 408 -2.51 30.63 -10.14
CA HIS A 408 -2.22 32.06 -10.16
C HIS A 408 -0.82 32.38 -10.69
N LEU A 409 0.17 31.55 -10.39
CA LEU A 409 1.53 31.71 -10.92
C LEU A 409 1.54 31.58 -12.45
N SER A 410 0.81 30.60 -12.99
CA SER A 410 0.63 30.42 -14.44
C SER A 410 -0.10 31.61 -15.09
N LEU A 411 -1.01 32.25 -14.35
CA LEU A 411 -1.71 33.48 -14.76
C LEU A 411 -0.90 34.76 -14.49
N ARG A 412 0.27 34.67 -13.87
CA ARG A 412 1.11 35.80 -13.42
C ARG A 412 0.42 36.76 -12.44
N ASP A 413 -0.52 36.24 -11.66
CA ASP A 413 -1.20 36.97 -10.59
C ASP A 413 -0.45 36.77 -9.28
N TYR A 414 0.65 37.51 -9.11
CA TYR A 414 1.59 37.29 -8.01
C TYR A 414 1.01 37.64 -6.64
N ASP A 415 0.12 38.63 -6.54
CA ASP A 415 -0.56 38.94 -5.28
C ASP A 415 -1.40 37.75 -4.77
N ALA A 416 -2.12 37.10 -5.68
CA ALA A 416 -2.90 35.90 -5.34
C ALA A 416 -2.02 34.66 -5.06
N VAL A 417 -0.84 34.55 -5.68
CA VAL A 417 0.17 33.55 -5.29
C VAL A 417 0.57 33.76 -3.83
N LEU A 418 0.93 34.99 -3.46
CA LEU A 418 1.34 35.32 -2.08
C LEU A 418 0.22 35.02 -1.08
N ALA A 419 -1.01 35.43 -1.37
CA ALA A 419 -2.18 35.14 -0.52
C ALA A 419 -2.38 33.63 -0.29
N SER A 420 -2.06 32.81 -1.28
CA SER A 420 -2.20 31.35 -1.19
C SER A 420 -1.05 30.69 -0.42
N VAL A 421 0.20 31.15 -0.56
CA VAL A 421 1.38 30.48 0.02
C VAL A 421 1.82 31.02 1.38
N LEU A 422 1.56 32.29 1.70
CA LEU A 422 1.94 32.88 3.00
C LEU A 422 1.35 32.12 4.20
N PRO A 423 0.09 31.65 4.19
CA PRO A 423 -0.47 30.85 5.29
C PRO A 423 0.27 29.51 5.53
N LEU A 424 1.00 29.03 4.52
CA LEU A 424 1.79 27.79 4.58
C LEU A 424 3.20 28.04 5.12
N CYS A 425 3.71 29.28 5.05
CA CYS A 425 5.05 29.70 5.48
C CYS A 425 5.13 29.85 7.01
N LYS A 426 4.92 28.75 7.74
CA LYS A 426 4.89 28.71 9.22
C LYS A 426 5.66 27.49 9.76
N PRO A 427 6.09 27.51 11.04
CA PRO A 427 6.82 26.39 11.61
C PRO A 427 6.02 25.08 11.54
N GLY A 428 6.68 23.99 11.13
CA GLY A 428 6.08 22.66 11.05
C GLY A 428 5.39 22.30 9.73
N THR A 429 5.19 23.25 8.81
CA THR A 429 4.73 22.92 7.45
C THR A 429 5.83 22.15 6.71
N LYS A 430 5.48 21.00 6.14
CA LYS A 430 6.39 20.18 5.32
C LYS A 430 6.35 20.63 3.85
N GLY A 431 7.41 20.33 3.11
CA GLY A 431 7.51 20.60 1.67
C GLY A 431 8.17 21.95 1.35
N ILE A 432 8.68 22.07 0.11
CA ILE A 432 9.45 23.25 -0.33
C ILE A 432 8.67 24.15 -1.30
N GLN A 433 7.59 23.62 -1.90
CA GLN A 433 6.91 24.26 -3.03
C GLN A 433 6.33 25.64 -2.68
N HIS A 434 5.81 25.81 -1.46
CA HIS A 434 5.29 27.10 -1.01
C HIS A 434 6.40 28.15 -0.91
N TRP A 435 7.60 27.79 -0.43
CA TRP A 435 8.75 28.68 -0.39
C TRP A 435 9.25 29.04 -1.80
N THR A 436 9.32 28.07 -2.71
CA THR A 436 9.75 28.36 -4.09
C THR A 436 8.78 29.30 -4.81
N MET A 437 7.47 29.10 -4.65
CA MET A 437 6.45 29.98 -5.22
C MET A 437 6.45 31.37 -4.55
N LEU A 438 6.69 31.44 -3.24
CA LEU A 438 6.88 32.71 -2.52
C LEU A 438 8.06 33.50 -3.09
N ILE A 439 9.21 32.85 -3.26
CA ILE A 439 10.43 33.45 -3.80
C ILE A 439 10.16 33.94 -5.23
N GLU A 440 9.55 33.12 -6.08
CA GLU A 440 9.26 33.47 -7.47
C GLU A 440 8.31 34.68 -7.58
N ALA A 441 7.21 34.68 -6.83
CA ALA A 441 6.26 35.80 -6.81
C ALA A 441 6.92 37.10 -6.32
N ARG A 442 7.65 37.06 -5.20
CA ARG A 442 8.35 38.25 -4.68
C ARG A 442 9.47 38.72 -5.62
N ALA A 443 10.20 37.81 -6.24
CA ALA A 443 11.22 38.14 -7.24
C ALA A 443 10.63 38.81 -8.49
N ALA A 444 9.42 38.43 -8.89
CA ALA A 444 8.71 39.05 -10.00
C ALA A 444 8.22 40.46 -9.64
N MET A 445 7.74 40.67 -8.42
CA MET A 445 7.17 41.96 -7.98
C MET A 445 8.23 42.98 -7.54
N GLN A 446 9.29 42.54 -6.86
CA GLN A 446 10.23 43.40 -6.13
C GLN A 446 11.70 43.11 -6.46
N GLY A 447 11.98 42.22 -7.43
CA GLY A 447 13.34 41.85 -7.81
C GLY A 447 14.14 41.29 -6.63
N LYS A 448 15.39 41.74 -6.49
CA LYS A 448 16.31 41.35 -5.42
C LYS A 448 15.73 41.56 -4.02
N ALA A 449 15.09 42.71 -3.79
CA ALA A 449 14.56 43.05 -2.47
C ALA A 449 13.50 42.01 -2.00
N GLY A 450 12.65 41.56 -2.92
CA GLY A 450 11.66 40.52 -2.63
C GLY A 450 12.26 39.16 -2.33
N ILE A 451 13.35 38.79 -3.02
CA ILE A 451 14.08 37.55 -2.75
C ILE A 451 14.68 37.57 -1.34
N LEU A 452 15.31 38.68 -0.96
CA LEU A 452 15.92 38.83 0.38
C LEU A 452 14.88 38.87 1.49
N ASP A 453 13.69 39.44 1.24
CA ASP A 453 12.58 39.38 2.19
C ASP A 453 12.07 37.94 2.38
N ALA A 454 12.03 37.14 1.30
CA ALA A 454 11.69 35.71 1.39
C ALA A 454 12.75 34.92 2.17
N GLU A 455 14.04 35.20 1.95
CA GLU A 455 15.15 34.62 2.71
C GLU A 455 15.00 34.88 4.21
N LYS A 456 14.76 36.14 4.58
CA LYS A 456 14.58 36.56 5.97
C LYS A 456 13.42 35.80 6.63
N LEU A 457 12.24 35.82 5.99
CA LEU A 457 11.06 35.13 6.50
C LEU A 457 11.32 33.63 6.71
N TRP A 458 11.98 32.99 5.75
CA TRP A 458 12.27 31.56 5.82
C TRP A 458 13.31 31.22 6.90
N MET A 459 14.38 32.02 7.03
CA MET A 459 15.37 31.87 8.10
C MET A 459 14.76 32.03 9.50
N GLU A 460 13.87 33.00 9.68
CA GLU A 460 13.14 33.22 10.94
C GLU A 460 12.19 32.04 11.25
N THR A 461 11.53 31.51 10.22
CA THR A 461 10.56 30.42 10.35
C THR A 461 11.22 29.06 10.57
N SER A 462 12.39 28.81 9.98
CA SER A 462 13.03 27.49 9.93
C SER A 462 14.56 27.60 9.92
N PRO A 463 15.18 28.07 11.02
CA PRO A 463 16.63 28.33 11.08
C PRO A 463 17.48 27.07 10.88
N ARG A 464 16.95 25.88 11.20
CA ARG A 464 17.63 24.59 10.98
C ARG A 464 17.78 24.23 9.51
N GLN A 465 17.05 24.89 8.60
CA GLN A 465 17.11 24.65 7.16
C GLN A 465 18.11 25.58 6.43
N ARG A 466 19.02 26.25 7.16
CA ARG A 466 19.94 27.26 6.61
C ARG A 466 20.56 26.87 5.27
N ILE A 467 21.14 25.67 5.16
CA ILE A 467 21.80 25.21 3.93
C ILE A 467 20.83 25.10 2.75
N GLN A 468 19.62 24.60 3.00
CA GLN A 468 18.56 24.52 2.00
C GLN A 468 18.11 25.92 1.57
N ILE A 469 17.92 26.84 2.54
CA ILE A 469 17.50 28.22 2.27
C ILE A 469 18.53 28.91 1.37
N LEU A 470 19.82 28.85 1.74
CA LEU A 470 20.91 29.42 0.96
C LEU A 470 20.95 28.87 -0.47
N THR A 471 20.68 27.57 -0.64
CA THR A 471 20.62 26.92 -1.97
C THR A 471 19.52 27.52 -2.85
N TYR A 472 18.28 27.60 -2.34
CA TYR A 472 17.14 28.08 -3.13
C TYR A 472 17.19 29.59 -3.36
N ILE A 473 17.60 30.37 -2.35
CA ILE A 473 17.77 31.82 -2.47
C ILE A 473 18.91 32.17 -3.42
N GLY A 474 20.06 31.50 -3.29
CA GLY A 474 21.19 31.68 -4.19
C GLY A 474 20.85 31.36 -5.64
N ASN A 475 20.09 30.29 -5.88
CA ASN A 475 19.58 29.97 -7.21
C ASN A 475 18.63 31.05 -7.75
N ALA A 476 17.72 31.57 -6.93
CA ALA A 476 16.81 32.64 -7.34
C ALA A 476 17.54 33.95 -7.68
N LEU A 477 18.55 34.33 -6.90
CA LEU A 477 19.42 35.48 -7.18
C LEU A 477 20.19 35.28 -8.49
N SER A 478 20.74 34.09 -8.73
CA SER A 478 21.42 33.74 -9.98
C SER A 478 20.53 33.94 -11.20
N LEU A 479 19.26 33.49 -11.12
CA LEU A 479 18.26 33.66 -12.19
C LEU A 479 17.86 35.13 -12.43
N LYS A 480 18.09 36.01 -11.45
CA LYS A 480 17.88 37.48 -11.58
C LYS A 480 19.15 38.24 -11.93
N ASN A 481 20.23 37.54 -12.29
CA ASN A 481 21.55 38.11 -12.59
C ASN A 481 22.21 38.85 -11.42
N GLU A 482 21.80 38.55 -10.18
CA GLU A 482 22.44 39.04 -8.94
C GLU A 482 23.59 38.08 -8.57
N HIS A 483 24.61 38.03 -9.42
CA HIS A 483 25.59 36.95 -9.43
C HIS A 483 26.49 36.91 -8.18
N ASP A 484 26.92 38.07 -7.66
CA ASP A 484 27.82 38.12 -6.51
C ASP A 484 27.14 37.64 -5.23
N GLU A 485 25.91 38.08 -4.96
CA GLU A 485 25.12 37.61 -3.81
C GLU A 485 24.71 36.16 -3.96
N ALA A 486 24.44 35.70 -5.19
CA ALA A 486 24.19 34.29 -5.47
C ALA A 486 25.41 33.44 -5.12
N ILE A 487 26.60 33.81 -5.59
CA ILE A 487 27.86 33.10 -5.31
C ILE A 487 28.10 33.01 -3.81
N SER A 488 28.00 34.14 -3.09
CA SER A 488 28.23 34.18 -1.64
C SER A 488 27.37 33.16 -0.86
N ARG A 489 26.07 33.05 -1.18
CA ARG A 489 25.17 32.10 -0.49
C ARG A 489 25.40 30.66 -0.92
N LEU A 490 25.64 30.45 -2.20
CA LEU A 490 25.81 29.11 -2.75
C LEU A 490 27.12 28.48 -2.29
N GLU A 491 28.20 29.26 -2.18
CA GLU A 491 29.48 28.78 -1.64
C GLU A 491 29.35 28.38 -0.17
N GLU A 492 28.70 29.19 0.67
CA GLU A 492 28.40 28.82 2.06
C GLU A 492 27.58 27.50 2.12
N ALA A 493 26.59 27.35 1.24
CA ALA A 493 25.81 26.13 1.17
C ALA A 493 26.66 24.92 0.74
N ILE A 494 27.61 25.09 -0.19
CA ILE A 494 28.50 24.04 -0.70
C ILE A 494 29.53 23.61 0.36
N GLU A 495 30.12 24.57 1.06
CA GLU A 495 31.15 24.32 2.09
C GLU A 495 30.66 23.48 3.26
N SER A 496 29.34 23.47 3.51
CA SER A 496 28.74 22.62 4.54
C SER A 496 28.89 21.11 4.26
N GLY A 497 29.19 20.71 3.02
CA GLY A 497 29.33 19.30 2.61
C GLY A 497 28.00 18.55 2.41
N GLU A 498 26.87 19.16 2.76
CA GLU A 498 25.51 18.58 2.67
C GLU A 498 24.68 19.20 1.52
N SER A 499 25.32 19.94 0.62
CA SER A 499 24.64 20.72 -0.42
C SER A 499 24.09 19.85 -1.57
N PRO A 500 22.85 20.08 -2.03
CA PRO A 500 22.34 19.45 -3.25
C PRO A 500 23.16 19.85 -4.49
N PRO A 501 23.24 19.00 -5.55
CA PRO A 501 23.88 19.36 -6.82
C PRO A 501 23.36 20.67 -7.45
N LEU A 502 22.13 21.07 -7.13
CA LEU A 502 21.54 22.34 -7.53
C LEU A 502 22.40 23.55 -7.11
N ALA A 503 22.97 23.54 -5.90
CA ALA A 503 23.78 24.65 -5.40
C ALA A 503 25.03 24.84 -6.27
N SER A 504 25.74 23.76 -6.58
CA SER A 504 26.94 23.79 -7.43
C SER A 504 26.62 24.21 -8.87
N ILE A 505 25.49 23.76 -9.43
CA ILE A 505 25.06 24.15 -10.78
C ILE A 505 24.73 25.64 -10.83
N ALA A 506 23.97 26.17 -9.87
CA ALA A 506 23.64 27.59 -9.80
C ALA A 506 24.88 28.45 -9.58
N CYS A 507 25.81 27.99 -8.73
CA CYS A 507 27.05 28.72 -8.45
C CYS A 507 27.94 28.76 -9.68
N ALA A 508 28.06 27.63 -10.40
CA ALA A 508 28.80 27.56 -11.66
C ALA A 508 28.25 28.53 -12.72
N LYS A 509 26.91 28.66 -12.84
CA LYS A 509 26.27 29.63 -13.74
C LYS A 509 26.68 31.06 -13.40
N SER A 510 26.57 31.46 -12.13
CA SER A 510 26.96 32.80 -11.69
C SER A 510 28.48 33.05 -11.85
N LEU A 511 29.33 32.05 -11.59
CA LEU A 511 30.78 32.16 -11.80
C LEU A 511 31.14 32.33 -13.29
N LEU A 512 30.45 31.66 -14.21
CA LEU A 512 30.65 31.89 -15.64
C LEU A 512 30.22 33.30 -16.06
N ALA A 513 29.09 33.76 -15.55
CA ALA A 513 28.59 35.10 -15.85
C ALA A 513 29.53 36.22 -15.35
N THR A 514 30.26 35.98 -14.25
CA THR A 514 31.25 36.92 -13.70
C THR A 514 32.67 36.70 -14.22
N GLY A 515 32.87 35.82 -15.20
CA GLY A 515 34.18 35.61 -15.84
C GLY A 515 35.17 34.77 -15.04
N ASN A 516 34.69 33.80 -14.26
CA ASN A 516 35.51 32.92 -13.40
C ASN A 516 35.51 31.43 -13.83
N PRO A 517 35.85 31.09 -15.09
CA PRO A 517 35.68 29.74 -15.63
C PRO A 517 36.60 28.68 -15.00
N LYS A 518 37.75 29.07 -14.42
CA LYS A 518 38.63 28.14 -13.69
C LYS A 518 37.96 27.58 -12.43
N ARG A 519 37.23 28.43 -11.68
CA ARG A 519 36.51 28.03 -10.46
C ARG A 519 35.37 27.05 -10.78
N VAL A 520 34.74 27.21 -11.95
CA VAL A 520 33.65 26.34 -12.42
C VAL A 520 34.12 24.89 -12.59
N LYS A 521 35.30 24.69 -13.19
CA LYS A 521 35.89 23.35 -13.35
C LYS A 521 36.16 22.69 -12.00
N THR A 522 36.87 23.40 -11.11
CA THR A 522 37.16 22.91 -9.76
C THR A 522 35.89 22.55 -8.99
N LEU A 523 34.83 23.35 -9.15
CA LEU A 523 33.56 23.14 -8.48
C LEU A 523 32.82 21.89 -9.00
N LEU A 524 32.72 21.73 -10.31
CA LEU A 524 31.87 20.70 -10.92
C LEU A 524 32.56 19.34 -11.10
N GLU A 525 33.90 19.28 -11.08
CA GLU A 525 34.67 18.02 -11.20
C GLU A 525 34.32 16.99 -10.12
N LYS A 526 33.85 17.44 -8.95
CA LYS A 526 33.52 16.58 -7.81
C LYS A 526 32.01 16.34 -7.64
N VAL A 527 31.18 16.87 -8.54
CA VAL A 527 29.71 16.82 -8.42
C VAL A 527 29.14 15.76 -9.37
N THR A 528 28.50 14.74 -8.81
CA THR A 528 27.69 13.79 -9.57
C THR A 528 26.24 14.27 -9.63
N GLY A 529 25.69 14.42 -10.84
CA GLY A 529 24.26 14.66 -11.02
C GLY A 529 23.43 13.46 -10.57
N ASN A 530 22.26 13.72 -10.02
CA ASN A 530 21.30 12.70 -9.60
C ASN A 530 20.15 12.54 -10.62
N THR A 531 20.06 13.43 -11.60
CA THR A 531 19.05 13.38 -12.68
C THR A 531 19.69 13.65 -14.04
N GLU A 532 19.04 13.19 -15.12
CA GLU A 532 19.50 13.41 -16.49
C GLU A 532 19.64 14.91 -16.82
N TRP A 533 18.71 15.74 -16.34
CA TRP A 533 18.79 17.20 -16.47
C TRP A 533 20.05 17.77 -15.81
N GLN A 534 20.38 17.32 -14.58
CA GLN A 534 21.57 17.78 -13.88
C GLN A 534 22.85 17.39 -14.62
N PHE A 535 22.93 16.15 -15.12
CA PHE A 535 24.06 15.70 -15.94
C PHE A 535 24.24 16.56 -17.19
N LYS A 536 23.14 16.90 -17.88
CA LYS A 536 23.18 17.76 -19.07
C LYS A 536 23.67 19.16 -18.71
N GLN A 537 23.15 19.77 -17.64
CA GLN A 537 23.59 21.09 -17.18
C GLN A 537 25.08 21.12 -16.81
N ILE A 538 25.57 20.13 -16.05
CA ILE A 538 26.97 20.06 -15.65
C ILE A 538 27.89 19.95 -16.87
N LYS A 539 27.56 19.08 -17.84
CA LYS A 539 28.32 18.96 -19.09
C LYS A 539 28.36 20.27 -19.89
N THR A 540 27.21 20.94 -20.02
CA THR A 540 27.14 22.23 -20.71
C THR A 540 28.03 23.28 -20.05
N LEU A 541 27.94 23.44 -18.73
CA LEU A 541 28.73 24.43 -17.98
C LEU A 541 30.23 24.14 -18.04
N LEU A 542 30.65 22.87 -17.98
CA LEU A 542 32.06 22.48 -18.14
C LEU A 542 32.60 22.77 -19.56
N SER A 543 31.76 22.57 -20.58
CA SER A 543 32.11 22.91 -21.96
C SER A 543 32.24 24.42 -22.14
N GLU A 544 31.31 25.21 -21.61
CA GLU A 544 31.35 26.68 -21.66
C GLU A 544 32.56 27.24 -20.91
N ALA A 545 32.83 26.73 -19.71
CA ALA A 545 34.01 27.10 -18.93
C ALA A 545 35.30 26.82 -19.71
N SER A 546 35.36 25.72 -20.45
CA SER A 546 36.52 25.38 -21.27
C SER A 546 36.72 26.32 -22.46
N ARG A 547 35.62 26.79 -23.08
CA ARG A 547 35.68 27.78 -24.17
C ARG A 547 36.15 29.15 -23.66
N GLN A 548 35.52 29.68 -22.60
CA GLN A 548 35.94 30.97 -22.01
C GLN A 548 37.39 30.95 -21.49
N SER A 549 37.85 29.81 -20.95
CA SER A 549 39.25 29.67 -20.51
C SER A 549 40.25 29.70 -21.68
N ALA A 550 39.83 29.28 -22.88
CA ALA A 550 40.68 29.28 -24.08
C ALA A 550 40.72 30.64 -24.76
N GLU A 551 39.64 31.43 -24.65
CA GLU A 551 39.54 32.81 -25.17
C GLU A 551 40.26 33.85 -24.30
N SER A 552 40.61 33.51 -23.06
CA SER A 552 41.30 34.37 -22.08
C SER A 552 42.80 34.10 -21.94
N THR A 553 43.33 33.14 -22.71
CA THR A 553 44.75 32.86 -22.94
C THR A 553 45.15 33.34 -24.32
#